data_AF-A0A5C2FT17-F1
#
_entry.id   AF-A0A5C2FT17-F1
#
_cell.length_a   1.000
_cell.length_b   1.000
_cell.length_c   1.000
_cell.angle_alpha   90.00
_cell.angle_beta   90.00
_cell.angle_gamma   90.00
#
_symmetry.space_group_name_H-M   'P 1'
#
loop_
_entity.id
_entity.type
_entity.pdbx_description
1 polymer ?
#
loop_
_entity_poly.entity_id
_entity_poly.type
_entity_poly.pdbx_seq_one_letter_code
_entity_poly.pdbx_strand_id
1 'polypeptide(L)'
;MADEIYLARLDEIVTNLHTGIQEFKDASDIAKGIAESVGSPMGKSDLKDRVRDFENDWNKNRGELVDNLTTVHDHLKDIKEGFEKWDEDTMKAFLNSAADDQPKPKK
;
A
#
# COMPACT_ATOMS: atom_id res chain seq x y z
N MET A 1 25.52 -0.52 -2.11
CA MET A 1 25.57 -0.90 -0.68
C MET A 1 24.59 -0.08 0.17
N ALA A 2 24.78 1.23 0.39
CA ALA A 2 23.81 2.01 1.19
C ALA A 2 22.46 2.22 0.48
N ASP A 3 22.45 2.67 -0.78
CA ASP A 3 21.21 2.88 -1.55
C ASP A 3 20.40 1.60 -1.75
N GLU A 4 21.08 0.49 -1.97
CA GLU A 4 20.48 -0.84 -2.13
C GLU A 4 19.74 -1.28 -0.85
N ILE A 5 20.29 -0.97 0.34
CA ILE A 5 19.63 -1.24 1.63
C ILE A 5 18.41 -0.33 1.82
N TYR A 6 18.48 0.95 1.42
CA TYR A 6 17.36 1.88 1.54
C TYR A 6 16.21 1.54 0.58
N LEU A 7 16.52 1.21 -0.67
CA LEU A 7 15.52 0.78 -1.66
C LEU A 7 14.87 -0.55 -1.27
N ALA A 8 15.66 -1.53 -0.81
CA ALA A 8 15.11 -2.80 -0.31
C ALA A 8 14.17 -2.60 0.88
N ARG A 9 14.51 -1.68 1.80
CA ARG A 9 13.65 -1.36 2.95
C ARG A 9 12.37 -0.64 2.51
N LEU A 10 12.44 0.24 1.51
CA LEU A 10 11.27 0.91 0.98
C LEU A 10 10.35 -0.08 0.25
N ASP A 11 10.91 -1.02 -0.51
CA ASP A 11 10.19 -2.12 -1.15
C ASP A 11 9.46 -3.01 -0.12
N GLU A 12 10.15 -3.36 0.98
CA GLU A 12 9.56 -4.11 2.10
C GLU A 12 8.36 -3.35 2.70
N ILE A 13 8.52 -2.05 2.96
CA ILE A 13 7.44 -1.22 3.53
C ILE A 13 6.24 -1.15 2.57
N VAL A 14 6.47 -0.91 1.28
CA VAL A 14 5.42 -0.86 0.25
C VAL A 14 4.66 -2.19 0.20
N THR A 15 5.39 -3.31 0.16
CA THR A 15 4.82 -4.66 0.10
C THR A 15 4.02 -5.02 1.35
N ASN A 16 4.55 -4.71 2.53
CA ASN A 16 3.88 -4.98 3.80
C ASN A 16 2.61 -4.13 3.95
N LEU A 17 2.66 -2.85 3.55
CA LEU A 17 1.49 -1.98 3.57
C LEU A 17 0.43 -2.46 2.58
N HIS A 18 0.82 -2.87 1.37
CA HIS A 18 -0.09 -3.47 0.41
C HIS A 18 -0.81 -4.70 0.97
N THR A 19 -0.05 -5.58 1.63
CA THR A 19 -0.58 -6.79 2.28
C THR A 19 -1.59 -6.41 3.35
N GLY A 20 -1.26 -5.47 4.25
CA GLY A 20 -2.20 -4.99 5.27
C GLY A 20 -3.46 -4.36 4.68
N ILE A 21 -3.35 -3.58 3.60
CA ILE A 21 -4.53 -3.05 2.88
C ILE A 21 -5.42 -4.18 2.39
N GLN A 22 -4.85 -5.26 1.84
CA GLN A 22 -5.62 -6.41 1.37
C GLN A 22 -6.31 -7.14 2.52
N GLU A 23 -5.63 -7.34 3.65
CA GLU A 23 -6.24 -7.92 4.85
C GLU A 23 -7.42 -7.08 5.36
N PHE A 24 -7.28 -5.75 5.36
CA PHE A 24 -8.40 -4.86 5.68
C PHE A 24 -9.51 -4.94 4.63
N LYS A 25 -9.22 -5.10 3.33
CA LYS A 25 -10.26 -5.31 2.31
C LYS A 25 -11.05 -6.60 2.58
N ASP A 26 -10.37 -7.67 2.92
CA ASP A 26 -10.95 -8.99 3.16
C ASP A 26 -11.74 -9.02 4.49
N ALA A 27 -11.33 -8.25 5.50
CA ALA A 27 -12.06 -8.08 6.76
C ALA A 27 -13.48 -7.48 6.59
N SER A 28 -13.83 -7.00 5.39
CA SER A 28 -15.22 -6.72 5.00
C SER A 28 -16.14 -7.90 5.25
N ASP A 29 -15.67 -9.08 4.87
CA ASP A 29 -16.52 -10.24 4.69
C ASP A 29 -16.90 -10.86 6.03
N ILE A 30 -16.05 -10.67 7.04
CA ILE A 30 -16.30 -11.10 8.42
C ILE A 30 -17.54 -10.43 8.99
N ALA A 31 -17.73 -9.14 8.70
CA ALA A 31 -18.86 -8.37 9.21
C ALA A 31 -20.13 -8.53 8.38
N LYS A 32 -20.10 -9.23 7.23
CA LYS A 32 -21.29 -9.37 6.40
C LYS A 32 -22.24 -10.41 7.00
N GLY A 33 -23.45 -9.97 7.34
CA GLY A 33 -24.55 -10.86 7.66
C GLY A 33 -24.53 -11.42 9.08
N ILE A 34 -23.73 -10.86 9.99
CA ILE A 34 -23.81 -11.13 11.43
C ILE A 34 -25.20 -10.70 11.95
N ALA A 35 -25.69 -9.52 11.55
CA ALA A 35 -27.01 -9.01 11.95
C ALA A 35 -28.14 -9.93 11.48
N GLU A 36 -28.03 -10.45 10.26
CA GLU A 36 -28.98 -11.46 9.76
C GLU A 36 -28.87 -12.78 10.52
N SER A 37 -27.65 -13.22 10.84
CA SER A 37 -27.42 -14.43 11.65
C SER A 37 -27.98 -14.32 13.06
N VAL A 38 -27.96 -13.11 13.65
CA VAL A 38 -28.56 -12.83 14.95
C VAL A 38 -30.09 -12.95 14.90
N GLY A 39 -30.72 -12.52 13.81
CA GLY A 39 -32.16 -12.65 13.61
C GLY A 39 -33.00 -11.85 14.61
N SER A 40 -34.16 -12.39 15.01
CA SER A 40 -35.05 -11.71 15.97
C SER A 40 -35.53 -12.69 17.04
N PRO A 41 -34.65 -13.06 17.98
CA PRO A 41 -34.97 -14.03 19.02
C PRO A 41 -36.17 -13.53 19.85
N MET A 42 -37.17 -14.41 20.02
CA MET A 42 -38.43 -14.09 20.71
C MET A 42 -39.16 -12.86 20.12
N GLY A 43 -38.95 -12.58 18.83
CA GLY A 43 -39.54 -11.42 18.15
C GLY A 43 -38.90 -10.08 18.48
N LYS A 44 -37.77 -10.06 19.21
CA LYS A 44 -37.05 -8.82 19.55
C LYS A 44 -35.94 -8.55 18.54
N SER A 45 -35.92 -7.35 17.96
CA SER A 45 -34.92 -6.94 16.96
C SER A 45 -33.76 -6.10 17.52
N ASP A 46 -33.85 -5.59 18.76
CA ASP A 46 -32.87 -4.65 19.33
C ASP A 46 -31.40 -5.10 19.18
N LEU A 47 -31.13 -6.40 19.41
CA LEU A 47 -29.78 -6.96 19.23
C LEU A 47 -29.37 -6.98 17.76
N LYS A 48 -30.26 -7.38 16.86
CA LYS A 48 -30.01 -7.36 15.40
C LYS A 48 -29.79 -5.95 14.90
N ASP A 49 -30.57 -4.98 15.37
CA ASP A 49 -30.44 -3.58 14.98
C ASP A 49 -29.10 -3.00 15.47
N ARG A 50 -28.71 -3.29 16.71
CA ARG A 50 -27.40 -2.90 17.22
C ARG A 50 -26.23 -3.53 16.46
N VAL A 51 -26.35 -4.79 16.08
CA VAL A 51 -25.34 -5.47 15.27
C VAL A 51 -25.29 -4.89 13.87
N ARG A 52 -26.43 -4.56 13.26
CA ARG A 52 -26.49 -3.88 11.95
C ARG A 52 -25.80 -2.52 12.00
N ASP A 53 -26.02 -1.73 13.05
CA ASP A 53 -25.32 -0.45 13.24
C ASP A 53 -23.80 -0.66 13.30
N PHE A 54 -23.35 -1.65 14.06
CA PHE A 54 -21.94 -2.02 14.11
C PHE A 54 -21.38 -2.44 12.74
N GLU A 55 -22.10 -3.27 11.97
CA GLU A 55 -21.69 -3.68 10.63
C GLU A 55 -21.53 -2.49 9.68
N ASN A 56 -22.46 -1.54 9.74
CA ASN A 56 -22.43 -0.33 8.92
C ASN A 56 -21.25 0.56 9.30
N ASP A 57 -21.07 0.83 10.59
CA ASP A 57 -19.98 1.66 11.11
C ASP A 57 -18.61 1.02 10.83
N TRP A 58 -18.48 -0.29 11.03
CA TRP A 58 -17.27 -1.04 10.70
C TRP A 58 -16.96 -0.92 9.21
N ASN A 59 -17.92 -1.19 8.33
CA ASN A 59 -17.70 -1.13 6.90
C ASN A 59 -17.33 0.27 6.43
N LYS A 60 -17.97 1.31 6.96
CA LYS A 60 -17.66 2.70 6.64
C LYS A 60 -16.25 3.07 7.10
N ASN A 61 -15.95 2.93 8.39
CA ASN A 61 -14.66 3.33 8.96
C ASN A 61 -13.50 2.54 8.36
N ARG A 62 -13.70 1.25 8.09
CA ARG A 62 -12.71 0.42 7.41
C ARG A 62 -12.50 0.85 5.95
N GLY A 63 -13.58 1.17 5.22
CA GLY A 63 -13.48 1.70 3.86
C GLY A 63 -12.64 2.98 3.82
N GLU A 64 -12.94 3.93 4.71
CA GLU A 64 -12.16 5.17 4.86
C GLU A 64 -10.69 4.89 5.23
N LEU A 65 -10.42 3.92 6.10
CA LEU A 65 -9.06 3.50 6.43
C LEU A 65 -8.34 2.91 5.20
N VAL A 66 -8.99 2.03 4.44
CA VAL A 66 -8.43 1.42 3.22
C VAL A 66 -8.06 2.49 2.20
N ASP A 67 -8.92 3.49 2.00
CA ASP A 67 -8.68 4.58 1.05
C ASP A 67 -7.47 5.43 1.46
N ASN A 68 -7.39 5.76 2.76
CA ASN A 68 -6.26 6.50 3.32
C ASN A 68 -4.94 5.72 3.22
N LEU A 69 -4.95 4.42 3.55
CA LEU A 69 -3.77 3.57 3.46
C LEU A 69 -3.34 3.36 2.00
N THR A 70 -4.29 3.23 1.08
CA THR A 70 -4.01 3.14 -0.37
C THR A 70 -3.32 4.42 -0.85
N THR A 71 -3.79 5.59 -0.43
CA THR A 71 -3.14 6.88 -0.77
C THR A 71 -1.70 6.94 -0.25
N VAL A 72 -1.45 6.50 0.99
CA VAL A 72 -0.10 6.44 1.56
C VAL A 72 0.78 5.44 0.80
N HIS A 73 0.24 4.28 0.47
CA HIS A 73 0.93 3.25 -0.32
C HIS A 73 1.36 3.79 -1.69
N ASP A 74 0.47 4.48 -2.39
CA ASP A 74 0.74 5.03 -3.71
C ASP A 74 1.85 6.09 -3.66
N HIS A 75 1.83 6.99 -2.67
CA HIS A 75 2.93 7.93 -2.47
C HIS A 75 4.28 7.25 -2.16
N LEU A 76 4.29 6.18 -1.35
CA LEU A 76 5.51 5.44 -1.06
C LEU A 76 6.06 4.73 -2.30
N LYS A 77 5.17 4.20 -3.14
CA LYS A 77 5.52 3.61 -4.42
C LYS A 77 6.10 4.65 -5.38
N ASP A 78 5.48 5.83 -5.48
CA ASP A 78 5.99 6.93 -6.31
C ASP A 78 7.40 7.37 -5.87
N ILE A 79 7.64 7.44 -4.55
CA ILE A 79 8.97 7.75 -4.00
C ILE A 79 9.98 6.67 -4.41
N LYS A 80 9.62 5.38 -4.30
CA LYS A 80 10.48 4.26 -4.69
C LYS A 80 10.85 4.33 -6.17
N GLU A 81 9.85 4.48 -7.04
CA GLU A 81 10.05 4.59 -8.49
C GLU A 81 10.92 5.82 -8.85
N GLY A 82 10.73 6.93 -8.13
CA GLY A 82 11.54 8.14 -8.29
C GLY A 82 13.03 7.90 -7.98
N PHE A 83 13.33 7.18 -6.90
CA PHE A 83 14.72 6.84 -6.53
C PHE A 83 15.35 5.85 -7.50
N GLU A 84 14.63 4.79 -7.90
CA GLU A 84 15.11 3.79 -8.87
C GLU A 84 15.46 4.47 -10.20
N LYS A 85 14.57 5.35 -10.69
CA LYS A 85 14.81 6.11 -11.92
C LYS A 85 16.02 7.05 -11.79
N TRP A 86 16.12 7.76 -10.66
CA TRP A 86 17.24 8.67 -10.43
C TRP A 86 18.58 7.93 -10.40
N ASP A 87 18.64 6.75 -9.77
CA ASP A 87 19.84 5.92 -9.74
C ASP A 87 20.22 5.45 -11.15
N GLU A 88 19.26 4.94 -11.93
CA GLU A 88 19.49 4.56 -13.33
C GLU A 88 20.02 5.71 -14.19
N ASP A 89 19.40 6.89 -14.10
CA ASP A 89 19.77 8.05 -14.90
C ASP A 89 21.17 8.55 -14.51
N THR A 90 21.50 8.52 -13.22
CA THR A 90 22.82 8.90 -12.71
C THR A 90 23.90 7.92 -13.16
N MET A 91 23.63 6.60 -13.10
CA MET A 91 24.54 5.57 -13.63
C MET A 91 24.79 5.77 -15.13
N LYS A 92 23.75 6.00 -15.92
CA LYS A 92 23.87 6.28 -17.37
C LYS A 92 24.72 7.53 -17.61
N ALA A 93 24.49 8.62 -16.87
CA ALA A 93 25.25 9.85 -16.99
C ALA A 93 26.74 9.65 -16.65
N PHE A 94 27.03 8.90 -15.57
CA PHE A 94 28.40 8.58 -15.17
C PHE A 94 29.13 7.77 -16.25
N LEU A 95 28.52 6.70 -16.77
CA LEU A 95 29.10 5.87 -17.83
C LEU A 95 29.36 6.67 -19.11
N ASN A 96 28.44 7.55 -19.50
CA ASN A 96 28.61 8.42 -20.67
C ASN A 96 29.77 9.41 -20.46
N SER A 97 29.89 10.01 -19.28
CA SER A 97 31.01 10.92 -18.97
C SER A 97 32.37 10.22 -19.00
N ALA A 98 32.45 8.97 -18.57
CA ALA A 98 33.68 8.17 -18.62
C ALA A 98 34.08 7.78 -20.05
N ALA A 99 33.10 7.63 -20.97
CA ALA A 99 33.36 7.35 -22.37
C ALA A 99 33.91 8.57 -23.14
N ASP A 100 33.46 9.77 -22.80
CA ASP A 100 33.92 11.02 -23.42
C ASP A 100 35.34 11.44 -22.99
N ASP A 101 35.82 10.95 -21.83
CA ASP A 101 37.16 11.23 -21.30
C ASP A 101 38.28 10.37 -21.93
N GLN A 102 37.97 9.53 -22.92
CA GLN A 102 38.99 8.74 -23.60
C GLN A 102 39.95 9.63 -24.42
N PRO A 103 41.28 9.47 -24.26
CA PRO A 103 42.24 10.33 -24.94
C PRO A 103 42.13 10.19 -26.45
N LYS A 104 41.92 11.33 -27.13
CA LYS A 104 41.85 11.38 -28.60
C LYS A 104 43.11 10.76 -29.21
N PRO A 105 42.99 9.94 -30.27
CA PRO A 105 44.14 9.30 -30.89
C PRO A 105 45.16 10.36 -31.33
N LYS A 106 46.43 10.15 -30.93
CA LYS A 106 47.53 11.02 -31.33
C LYS A 106 47.67 10.94 -32.85
N LYS A 107 47.56 12.11 -33.52
CA LYS A 107 47.81 12.26 -34.95
C LYS A 107 49.27 12.00 -35.31
#